data_AF-A0A444RLY5-F1
#
_entry.id   AF-A0A444RLY5-F1
#
_cell.length_a   1.000
_cell.length_b   1.000
_cell.length_c   1.000
_cell.angle_alpha   90.00
_cell.angle_beta   90.00
_cell.angle_gamma   90.00
#
_symmetry.space_group_name_H-M   'P 1'
#
loop_
_entity.id
_entity.type
_entity.pdbx_description
1 polymer ?
#
loop_
_entity_poly.entity_id
_entity_poly.type
_entity_poly.pdbx_seq_one_letter_code
_entity_poly.pdbx_strand_id
1 'polypeptide(L)'
;MFTGSVSLGIRARAEDVQRYLKGNMAHMPACVNRSPDLQAEITTKIVEAVDGMFLLAQLHLDSLKGKRSPKAVRSALSVLHAGSQAYDLAYDDAMKRIEGQRKDEVELAKQVLSWITCAKRPLSTIELQHALGVEVGETELDLDNISQPEDIMSVCAGLVTVDEESNIIRLVHYSTQEYFMRTWKRWFADAQTEITKVCATSLSFSSFESGFCRTDADFEDRLRLHPLYDYVAHFWGDHAREAGETSPAVLGLLRNEKNIEAQVQVLWVAERFRPRGYSQRFPKRMQGLHVTAYFGLEKAGKGLLGSGDRPDMKDSYGRTSLSRAAENGREAMVKLLLDTEKVNFNSNDGDGRTPLSWAALKGNEAVVKVLLDKENVDVNSRDKTYDQTVERASLLM
;
A
#
# COMPACT_ATOMS: atom_id res chain seq x y z
N MET A 1 -9.95 9.11 7.64
CA MET A 1 -10.23 9.51 9.03
C MET A 1 -11.67 9.91 9.15
N PHE A 2 -12.36 9.45 10.19
CA PHE A 2 -13.77 9.79 10.43
C PHE A 2 -13.86 11.21 10.98
N THR A 3 -14.14 12.18 10.10
CA THR A 3 -14.53 13.53 10.50
C THR A 3 -15.86 13.46 11.26
N GLY A 4 -15.85 13.84 12.55
CA GLY A 4 -17.04 13.86 13.42
C GLY A 4 -17.08 12.80 14.52
N SER A 5 -16.07 11.94 14.65
CA SER A 5 -15.99 10.95 15.73
C SER A 5 -15.50 11.55 17.05
N VAL A 6 -16.04 11.07 18.17
CA VAL A 6 -15.52 11.37 19.51
C VAL A 6 -14.15 10.70 19.67
N SER A 7 -13.09 11.50 19.76
CA SER A 7 -11.73 11.02 20.04
C SER A 7 -11.38 11.23 21.51
N LEU A 8 -10.97 10.17 22.21
CA LEU A 8 -10.40 10.26 23.55
C LEU A 8 -8.88 10.13 23.46
N GLY A 9 -8.16 11.21 23.70
CA GLY A 9 -6.70 11.18 23.76
C GLY A 9 -6.23 10.62 25.10
N ILE A 10 -5.52 9.50 25.08
CA ILE A 10 -4.86 8.95 26.29
C ILE A 10 -3.55 9.71 26.50
N ARG A 11 -3.39 10.32 27.67
CA ARG A 11 -2.19 11.07 28.06
C ARG A 11 -1.60 10.51 29.35
N ALA A 12 -0.29 10.31 29.37
CA ALA A 12 0.43 9.94 30.57
C ALA A 12 0.52 11.12 31.55
N ARG A 13 0.60 10.83 32.84
CA ARG A 13 0.88 11.87 33.82
C ARG A 13 2.34 12.29 33.72
N ALA A 14 2.64 13.50 34.17
CA ALA A 14 4.01 14.01 34.17
C ALA A 14 4.97 13.08 34.93
N GLU A 15 4.51 12.49 36.03
CA GLU A 15 5.28 11.56 36.86
C GLU A 15 5.65 10.28 36.09
N ASP A 16 4.75 9.79 35.23
CA ASP A 16 4.99 8.57 34.46
C ASP A 16 6.08 8.80 33.40
N VAL A 17 6.01 9.95 32.71
CA VAL A 17 7.06 10.39 31.76
C VAL A 17 8.39 10.60 32.47
N GLN A 18 8.40 11.23 33.65
CA GLN A 18 9.61 11.40 34.44
C GLN A 18 10.25 10.05 34.81
N ARG A 19 9.44 9.07 35.21
CA ARG A 19 9.90 7.74 35.56
C ARG A 19 10.53 7.03 34.36
N TYR A 20 9.88 7.12 33.20
CA TYR A 20 10.44 6.61 31.94
C TYR A 20 11.79 7.25 31.60
N LEU A 21 11.89 8.59 31.67
CA LEU A 21 13.11 9.31 31.35
C LEU A 21 14.25 8.91 32.30
N LYS A 22 13.99 8.86 33.61
CA LYS A 22 14.96 8.41 34.62
C LYS A 22 15.46 6.98 34.33
N GLY A 23 14.57 6.06 33.99
CA GLY A 23 14.92 4.69 33.63
C GLY A 23 15.84 4.59 32.41
N ASN A 24 15.78 5.58 31.52
CA ASN A 24 16.58 5.61 30.28
C ASN A 24 17.85 6.47 30.37
N MET A 25 18.08 7.20 31.47
CA MET A 25 19.27 8.05 31.63
C MET A 25 20.59 7.27 31.56
N ALA A 26 20.61 6.00 31.95
CA ALA A 26 21.83 5.17 31.89
C ALA A 26 22.41 5.06 30.47
N HIS A 27 21.57 5.15 29.44
CA HIS A 27 21.97 5.08 28.03
C HIS A 27 22.45 6.42 27.45
N MET A 28 22.51 7.47 28.27
CA MET A 28 22.93 8.81 27.85
C MET A 28 24.45 8.96 27.86
N PRO A 29 24.99 9.99 27.18
CA PRO A 29 26.44 10.23 27.13
C PRO A 29 27.01 10.53 28.52
N ALA A 30 28.31 10.24 28.72
CA ALA A 30 28.98 10.43 30.01
C ALA A 30 28.84 11.85 30.60
N CYS A 31 28.73 12.88 29.76
CA CYS A 31 28.50 14.26 30.22
C CYS A 31 27.15 14.47 30.91
N VAL A 32 26.14 13.65 30.56
CA VAL A 32 24.82 13.60 31.20
C VAL A 32 24.86 12.68 32.42
N ASN A 33 25.44 11.48 32.29
CA ASN A 33 25.46 10.49 33.38
C ASN A 33 26.20 10.99 34.62
N ARG A 34 27.23 11.84 34.44
CA ARG A 34 28.03 12.42 35.53
C ARG A 34 27.41 13.66 36.17
N SER A 35 26.31 14.20 35.63
CA SER A 35 25.70 15.45 36.09
C SER A 35 24.23 15.25 36.45
N PRO A 36 23.91 15.10 37.76
CA PRO A 36 22.52 15.03 38.22
C PRO A 36 21.69 16.26 37.83
N ASP A 37 22.30 17.45 37.86
CA ASP A 37 21.65 18.70 37.46
C ASP A 37 21.23 18.68 35.99
N LEU A 38 22.11 18.20 35.10
CA LEU A 38 21.80 18.09 33.68
C LEU A 38 20.72 17.03 33.42
N GLN A 39 20.70 15.93 34.17
CA GLN A 39 19.62 14.94 34.09
C GLN A 39 18.27 15.52 34.53
N ALA A 40 18.25 16.32 35.60
CA ALA A 40 17.06 17.02 36.06
C ALA A 40 16.57 18.05 35.02
N GLU A 41 17.49 18.79 34.39
CA GLU A 41 17.21 19.74 33.31
C GLU A 41 16.57 19.04 32.10
N ILE A 42 17.18 17.93 31.62
CA ILE A 42 16.63 17.12 30.53
C ILE A 42 15.23 16.62 30.88
N THR A 43 15.07 16.04 32.07
CA THR A 43 13.80 15.48 32.53
C THR A 43 12.69 16.53 32.52
N THR A 44 12.98 17.70 33.10
CA THR A 44 12.01 18.80 33.20
C THR A 44 11.62 19.29 31.81
N LYS A 45 12.61 19.57 30.95
CA LYS A 45 12.35 20.13 29.61
C LYS A 45 11.60 19.18 28.70
N ILE A 46 11.91 17.88 28.74
CA ILE A 46 11.19 16.90 27.92
C ILE A 46 9.76 16.73 28.43
N VAL A 47 9.53 16.65 29.76
CA VAL A 47 8.17 16.53 30.31
C VAL A 47 7.30 17.72 29.94
N GLU A 48 7.85 18.94 29.96
CA GLU A 48 7.17 20.16 29.50
C GLU A 48 6.80 20.09 28.01
N ALA A 49 7.66 19.51 27.17
CA ALA A 49 7.48 19.49 25.72
C ALA A 49 6.51 18.41 25.20
N VAL A 50 6.38 17.28 25.91
CA VAL A 50 5.75 16.07 25.34
C VAL A 50 4.25 15.93 25.58
N ASP A 51 3.67 16.79 26.43
CA ASP A 51 2.23 16.82 26.75
C ASP A 51 1.64 15.43 27.09
N GLY A 52 2.40 14.61 27.84
CA GLY A 52 2.01 13.27 28.27
C GLY A 52 2.19 12.15 27.24
N MET A 53 2.86 12.38 26.11
CA MET A 53 3.13 11.33 25.12
C MET A 53 4.52 10.69 25.29
N PHE A 54 4.56 9.39 25.58
CA PHE A 54 5.82 8.66 25.74
C PHE A 54 6.66 8.61 24.47
N LEU A 55 6.04 8.45 23.30
CA LEU A 55 6.77 8.43 22.04
C LEU A 55 7.59 9.71 21.84
N LEU A 56 6.98 10.87 22.09
CA LEU A 56 7.66 12.14 21.93
C LEU A 56 8.80 12.28 22.96
N ALA A 57 8.60 11.79 24.18
CA ALA A 57 9.65 11.73 25.20
C ALA A 57 10.83 10.87 24.75
N GLN A 58 10.56 9.72 24.14
CA GLN A 58 11.57 8.84 23.56
C GLN A 58 12.33 9.53 22.42
N LEU A 59 11.61 10.10 21.44
CA LEU A 59 12.24 10.77 20.29
C LEU A 59 13.13 11.94 20.71
N HIS A 60 12.68 12.75 21.67
CA HIS A 60 13.49 13.83 22.22
C HIS A 60 14.70 13.31 22.99
N LEU A 61 14.55 12.29 23.82
CA LEU A 61 15.67 11.70 24.55
C LEU A 61 16.72 11.12 23.58
N ASP A 62 16.28 10.42 22.54
CA ASP A 62 17.16 9.85 21.52
C ASP A 62 17.92 10.94 20.73
N SER A 63 17.30 12.09 20.47
CA SER A 63 17.97 13.24 19.83
C SER A 63 19.20 13.75 20.61
N LEU A 64 19.24 13.48 21.92
CA LEU A 64 20.32 13.91 22.80
C LEU A 64 21.46 12.90 22.89
N LYS A 65 21.26 11.64 22.49
CA LYS A 65 22.27 10.56 22.58
C LYS A 65 23.57 10.87 21.82
N GLY A 66 23.53 11.72 20.80
CA GLY A 66 24.72 12.17 20.06
C GLY A 66 25.48 13.34 20.70
N LYS A 67 24.93 14.01 21.72
CA LYS A 67 25.51 15.25 22.27
C LYS A 67 26.59 14.93 23.30
N ARG A 68 27.84 15.36 23.05
CA ARG A 68 29.02 14.98 23.86
C ARG A 68 29.44 16.02 24.91
N SER A 69 28.75 17.16 24.99
CA SER A 69 29.03 18.19 25.99
C SER A 69 27.74 18.76 26.59
N PRO A 70 27.77 19.25 27.85
CA PRO A 70 26.61 19.87 28.47
C PRO A 70 26.05 21.04 27.64
N LYS A 71 26.93 21.85 27.03
CA LYS A 71 26.51 22.96 26.16
C LYS A 71 25.73 22.45 24.94
N ALA A 72 26.19 21.37 24.29
CA ALA A 72 25.50 20.78 23.14
C ALA A 72 24.14 20.18 23.53
N VAL A 73 24.04 19.57 24.72
CA VAL A 73 22.78 19.08 25.28
C VAL A 73 21.81 20.24 25.50
N ARG A 74 22.22 21.29 26.22
CA ARG A 74 21.37 22.46 26.49
C ARG A 74 20.93 23.18 25.22
N SER A 75 21.82 23.28 24.22
CA SER A 75 21.49 23.88 22.92
C SER A 75 20.44 23.05 22.16
N ALA A 76 20.42 21.72 22.35
CA ALA A 76 19.37 20.88 21.77
C ALA A 76 18.06 20.99 22.57
N LEU A 77 18.14 21.05 23.91
CA LEU A 77 16.97 21.25 24.78
C LEU A 77 16.27 22.60 24.51
N SER A 78 17.00 23.66 24.17
CA SER A 78 16.41 24.96 23.86
C SER A 78 15.59 24.99 22.58
N VAL A 79 15.75 23.99 21.71
CA VAL A 79 15.00 23.83 20.45
C VAL A 79 13.83 22.86 20.62
N LEU A 80 13.59 22.34 21.83
CA LEU A 80 12.39 21.55 22.08
C LEU A 80 11.16 22.46 22.00
N HIS A 81 10.34 22.23 20.98
CA HIS A 81 9.10 22.96 20.81
C HIS A 81 8.02 22.29 21.64
N ALA A 82 7.13 23.09 22.24
CA ALA A 82 5.92 22.62 22.90
C ALA A 82 4.69 22.94 22.05
N GLY A 83 3.64 22.12 22.16
CA GLY A 83 2.36 22.34 21.46
C GLY A 83 2.19 21.55 20.16
N SER A 84 1.15 21.87 19.38
CA SER A 84 0.70 21.04 18.25
C SER A 84 1.70 20.89 17.10
N GLN A 85 2.67 21.80 16.96
CA GLN A 85 3.74 21.72 15.95
C GLN A 85 4.97 20.92 16.43
N ALA A 86 5.04 20.58 17.72
CA ALA A 86 6.16 19.82 18.28
C ALA A 86 6.28 18.42 17.67
N TYR A 87 5.16 17.83 17.24
CA TYR A 87 5.12 16.51 16.62
C TYR A 87 5.89 16.48 15.31
N ASP A 88 5.54 17.36 14.36
CA ASP A 88 6.16 17.41 13.04
C ASP A 88 7.67 17.63 13.16
N LEU A 89 8.11 18.50 14.08
CA LEU A 89 9.53 18.77 14.31
C LEU A 89 10.28 17.58 14.91
N ALA A 90 9.67 16.85 15.85
CA ALA A 90 10.26 15.66 16.40
C ALA A 90 10.37 14.53 15.37
N TYR A 91 9.39 14.41 14.47
CA TYR A 91 9.45 13.46 13.35
C TYR A 91 10.44 13.89 12.28
N ASP A 92 10.55 15.19 11.96
CA ASP A 92 11.60 15.75 11.11
C ASP A 92 12.99 15.41 11.68
N ASP A 93 13.19 15.58 12.98
CA ASP A 93 14.46 15.26 13.64
C ASP A 93 14.71 13.75 13.72
N ALA A 94 13.67 12.92 13.82
CA ALA A 94 13.79 11.48 13.66
C ALA A 94 14.24 11.09 12.24
N MET A 95 13.67 11.71 11.21
CA MET A 95 14.09 11.51 9.82
C MET A 95 15.53 11.98 9.59
N LYS A 96 15.94 13.14 10.13
CA LYS A 96 17.34 13.59 10.06
C LYS A 96 18.29 12.62 10.76
N ARG A 97 17.87 12.01 11.87
CA ARG A 97 18.66 10.94 12.54
C ARG A 97 18.81 9.72 11.64
N ILE A 98 17.76 9.34 10.92
CA ILE A 98 17.82 8.28 9.91
C ILE A 98 18.80 8.67 8.80
N GLU A 99 18.69 9.88 8.24
CA GLU A 99 19.58 10.36 7.17
C GLU A 99 21.04 10.52 7.59
N GLY A 100 21.32 10.55 8.90
CA GLY A 100 22.68 10.55 9.46
C GLY A 100 23.30 9.16 9.67
N GLN A 101 22.59 8.08 9.37
CA GLN A 101 23.09 6.70 9.46
C GLN A 101 23.99 6.34 8.25
N ARG A 102 24.52 5.11 8.21
CA ARG A 102 25.26 4.62 7.05
C ARG A 102 24.32 4.50 5.86
N LYS A 103 24.86 4.65 4.64
CA LYS A 103 24.07 4.67 3.40
C LYS A 103 23.06 3.50 3.32
N ASP A 104 23.53 2.28 3.54
CA ASP A 104 22.68 1.07 3.44
C ASP A 104 21.59 1.05 4.52
N GLU A 105 21.89 1.55 5.73
CA GLU A 105 20.91 1.69 6.82
C GLU A 105 19.85 2.76 6.48
N VAL A 106 20.25 3.87 5.85
CA VAL A 106 19.32 4.91 5.36
C VAL A 106 18.39 4.34 4.30
N GLU A 107 18.94 3.58 3.35
CA GLU A 107 18.18 2.95 2.27
C GLU A 107 17.14 1.97 2.83
N LEU A 108 17.56 1.06 3.72
CA LEU A 108 16.65 0.12 4.39
C LEU A 108 15.56 0.85 5.19
N ALA A 109 15.92 1.85 6.00
CA ALA A 109 14.95 2.60 6.79
C ALA A 109 13.92 3.33 5.90
N LYS A 110 14.36 3.93 4.79
CA LYS A 110 13.45 4.58 3.83
C LYS A 110 12.54 3.57 3.14
N GLN A 111 13.05 2.39 2.77
CA GLN A 111 12.23 1.32 2.21
C GLN A 111 11.15 0.86 3.21
N VAL A 112 11.53 0.56 4.46
CA VAL A 112 10.61 0.16 5.53
C VAL A 112 9.52 1.20 5.75
N LEU A 113 9.91 2.46 5.95
CA LEU A 113 8.95 3.56 6.19
C LEU A 113 8.04 3.76 4.97
N SER A 114 8.57 3.63 3.76
CA SER A 114 7.78 3.78 2.53
C SER A 114 6.72 2.69 2.39
N TRP A 115 7.07 1.43 2.65
CA TRP A 115 6.14 0.30 2.62
C TRP A 115 5.05 0.46 3.66
N ILE A 116 5.39 0.71 4.92
CA ILE A 116 4.39 0.87 6.00
C ILE A 116 3.48 2.07 5.72
N THR A 117 4.02 3.17 5.19
CA THR A 117 3.24 4.39 4.91
C THR A 117 2.32 4.24 3.71
N CYS A 118 2.83 3.65 2.62
CA CYS A 118 2.13 3.62 1.34
C CYS A 118 1.25 2.39 1.17
N ALA A 119 1.41 1.36 2.02
CA ALA A 119 0.65 0.13 1.90
C ALA A 119 -0.87 0.36 2.01
N LYS A 120 -1.63 -0.41 1.23
CA LYS A 120 -3.09 -0.30 1.14
C LYS A 120 -3.83 -1.02 2.27
N ARG A 121 -3.11 -1.88 3.00
CA ARG A 121 -3.51 -2.47 4.27
C ARG A 121 -2.28 -2.64 5.18
N PRO A 122 -2.46 -2.81 6.49
CA PRO A 122 -1.36 -3.23 7.36
C PRO A 122 -0.68 -4.50 6.84
N LEU A 123 0.64 -4.52 6.94
CA LEU A 123 1.48 -5.66 6.57
C LEU A 123 1.86 -6.44 7.82
N SER A 124 1.87 -7.75 7.71
CA SER A 124 2.59 -8.57 8.69
C SER A 124 4.10 -8.34 8.57
N THR A 125 4.84 -8.65 9.63
CA THR A 125 6.30 -8.58 9.64
C THR A 125 6.90 -9.41 8.51
N ILE A 126 6.39 -10.63 8.29
CA ILE A 126 6.86 -11.53 7.23
C ILE A 126 6.59 -10.95 5.83
N GLU A 127 5.41 -10.37 5.59
CA GLU A 127 5.12 -9.72 4.32
C GLU A 127 6.10 -8.58 4.02
N LEU A 128 6.39 -7.73 5.01
CA LEU A 128 7.37 -6.66 4.82
C LEU A 128 8.78 -7.21 4.58
N GLN A 129 9.20 -8.21 5.35
CA GLN A 129 10.50 -8.87 5.17
C GLN A 129 10.67 -9.42 3.74
N HIS A 130 9.65 -10.10 3.23
CA HIS A 130 9.63 -10.57 1.84
C HIS A 130 9.64 -9.41 0.86
N ALA A 131 8.92 -8.31 1.12
CA ALA A 131 8.91 -7.14 0.23
C ALA A 131 10.27 -6.45 0.13
N LEU A 132 11.02 -6.40 1.23
CA LEU A 132 12.36 -5.82 1.29
C LEU A 132 13.42 -6.72 0.66
N GLY A 133 13.22 -8.05 0.69
CA GLY A 133 14.14 -9.03 0.12
C GLY A 133 14.01 -9.22 -1.41
N VAL A 134 13.01 -8.62 -2.05
CA VAL A 134 12.82 -8.75 -3.51
C VAL A 134 13.84 -7.90 -4.26
N GLU A 135 14.65 -8.56 -5.07
CA GLU A 135 15.58 -7.90 -6.00
C GLU A 135 14.90 -7.67 -7.36
N VAL A 136 14.78 -6.41 -7.76
CA VAL A 136 14.06 -6.04 -8.99
C VAL A 136 14.75 -6.62 -10.22
N GLY A 137 14.05 -7.52 -10.91
CA GLY A 137 14.52 -8.17 -12.14
C GLY A 137 14.84 -9.65 -11.96
N GLU A 138 14.97 -10.13 -10.72
CA GLU A 138 15.17 -11.54 -10.42
C GLU A 138 13.89 -12.35 -10.57
N THR A 139 14.04 -13.65 -10.83
CA THR A 139 12.92 -14.57 -11.07
C THR A 139 12.47 -15.32 -9.82
N GLU A 140 13.20 -15.22 -8.72
CA GLU A 140 12.91 -15.88 -7.45
C GLU A 140 13.32 -14.96 -6.28
N LEU A 141 12.77 -15.23 -5.09
CA LEU A 141 13.18 -14.53 -3.88
C LEU A 141 14.37 -15.27 -3.26
N ASP A 142 15.51 -14.58 -3.14
CA ASP A 142 16.63 -15.07 -2.34
C ASP A 142 16.28 -14.93 -0.85
N LEU A 143 16.20 -16.06 -0.16
CA LEU A 143 15.92 -16.09 1.28
C LEU A 143 17.08 -15.52 2.11
N ASP A 144 18.31 -15.52 1.58
CA ASP A 144 19.47 -14.92 2.23
C ASP A 144 19.41 -13.38 2.21
N ASN A 145 18.57 -12.80 1.35
CA ASN A 145 18.32 -11.37 1.29
C ASN A 145 17.23 -10.89 2.27
N ILE A 146 16.61 -11.81 3.03
CA ILE A 146 15.56 -11.47 4.00
C ILE A 146 16.17 -10.92 5.29
N SER A 147 16.01 -9.62 5.52
CA SER A 147 16.44 -8.93 6.75
C SER A 147 15.62 -9.37 7.96
N GLN A 148 16.27 -9.51 9.13
CA GLN A 148 15.59 -9.86 10.37
C GLN A 148 14.76 -8.68 10.93
N PRO A 149 13.66 -8.94 11.68
CA PRO A 149 12.81 -7.88 12.22
C PRO A 149 13.58 -6.90 13.12
N GLU A 150 14.56 -7.38 13.87
CA GLU A 150 15.39 -6.57 14.76
C GLU A 150 16.23 -5.55 13.97
N ASP A 151 16.81 -5.98 12.84
CA ASP A 151 17.62 -5.12 11.98
C ASP A 151 16.74 -4.05 11.31
N ILE A 152 15.56 -4.45 10.81
CA ILE A 152 14.53 -3.55 10.25
C ILE A 152 14.13 -2.47 11.26
N MET A 153 13.87 -2.86 12.51
CA MET A 153 13.46 -1.92 13.56
C MET A 153 14.61 -1.00 13.99
N SER A 154 15.84 -1.51 14.04
CA SER A 154 17.00 -0.78 14.53
C SER A 154 17.31 0.48 13.72
N VAL A 155 17.12 0.43 12.40
CA VAL A 155 17.42 1.53 11.48
C VAL A 155 16.32 2.61 11.46
N CYS A 156 15.12 2.30 11.95
CA CYS A 156 13.94 3.18 11.85
C CYS A 156 13.83 4.25 12.96
N ALA A 157 14.88 4.46 13.75
CA ALA A 157 14.97 5.50 14.80
C ALA A 157 13.77 5.55 15.77
N GLY A 158 13.18 4.38 16.07
CA GLY A 158 12.02 4.25 16.97
C GLY A 158 10.68 4.65 16.38
N LEU A 159 10.59 4.85 15.05
CA LEU A 159 9.33 5.20 14.36
C LEU A 159 8.48 3.98 14.02
N VAL A 160 9.04 2.77 14.10
CA VAL A 160 8.42 1.50 13.72
C VAL A 160 8.37 0.56 14.91
N THR A 161 7.29 -0.21 15.01
CA THR A 161 7.09 -1.24 16.03
C THR A 161 6.36 -2.45 15.43
N VAL A 162 6.54 -3.61 16.05
CA VAL A 162 5.80 -4.83 15.71
C VAL A 162 4.79 -5.09 16.82
N ASP A 163 3.55 -5.32 16.43
CA ASP A 163 2.51 -5.78 17.34
C ASP A 163 2.66 -7.28 17.60
N GLU A 164 3.02 -7.67 18.82
CA GLU A 164 3.31 -9.08 19.16
C GLU A 164 2.08 -10.00 19.01
N GLU A 165 0.86 -9.47 19.24
CA GLU A 165 -0.36 -10.27 19.13
C GLU A 165 -0.76 -10.54 17.68
N SER A 166 -0.71 -9.51 16.83
CA SER A 166 -1.15 -9.62 15.43
C SER A 166 -0.03 -9.87 14.42
N ASN A 167 1.24 -9.82 14.85
CA ASN A 167 2.44 -9.84 13.99
C ASN A 167 2.43 -8.75 12.90
N ILE A 168 1.75 -7.63 13.15
CA ILE A 168 1.67 -6.50 12.23
C ILE A 168 2.81 -5.53 12.52
N ILE A 169 3.59 -5.20 11.49
CA ILE A 169 4.56 -4.13 11.56
C ILE A 169 3.89 -2.79 11.21
N ARG A 170 4.07 -1.78 12.06
CA ARG A 170 3.36 -0.51 11.95
C ARG A 170 4.20 0.66 12.44
N LEU A 171 3.77 1.86 12.06
CA LEU A 171 4.27 3.06 12.70
C LEU A 171 3.85 3.06 14.18
N VAL A 172 4.78 3.49 15.02
CA VAL A 172 4.67 3.42 16.48
C VAL A 172 3.46 4.18 17.07
N HIS A 173 2.89 5.14 16.33
CA HIS A 173 1.73 5.92 16.77
C HIS A 173 0.94 6.51 15.60
N TYR A 174 -0.35 6.78 15.81
CA TYR A 174 -1.24 7.31 14.76
C TYR A 174 -0.80 8.71 14.27
N SER A 175 -0.24 9.56 15.13
CA SER A 175 0.28 10.87 14.71
C SER A 175 1.51 10.74 13.80
N THR A 176 2.28 9.65 13.92
CA THR A 176 3.36 9.32 12.98
C THR A 176 2.78 8.96 11.61
N GLN A 177 1.66 8.22 11.58
CA GLN A 177 0.92 7.92 10.34
C GLN A 177 0.42 9.20 9.67
N GLU A 178 -0.21 10.11 10.41
CA GLU A 178 -0.68 11.40 9.88
C GLU A 178 0.47 12.23 9.29
N TYR A 179 1.59 12.29 10.00
CA TYR A 179 2.79 12.98 9.55
C TYR A 179 3.29 12.42 8.21
N PHE A 180 3.49 11.11 8.10
CA PHE A 180 3.97 10.52 6.85
C PHE A 180 2.93 10.57 5.73
N MET A 181 1.63 10.43 6.00
CA MET A 181 0.59 10.62 4.97
C MET A 181 0.64 12.01 4.33
N ARG A 182 1.05 13.04 5.10
CA ARG A 182 1.24 14.41 4.59
C ARG A 182 2.60 14.62 3.91
N THR A 183 3.64 13.96 4.41
CA THR A 183 5.04 14.29 4.08
C THR A 183 5.77 13.22 3.26
N TRP A 184 5.14 12.09 2.97
CA TRP A 184 5.82 10.96 2.33
C TRP A 184 6.52 11.32 1.03
N LYS A 185 5.92 12.17 0.19
CA LYS A 185 6.54 12.64 -1.06
C LYS A 185 7.84 13.41 -0.85
N ARG A 186 8.02 14.06 0.30
CA ARG A 186 9.27 14.73 0.67
C ARG A 186 10.36 13.72 1.02
N TRP A 187 10.00 12.63 1.69
CA TRP A 187 10.95 11.68 2.25
C TRP A 187 11.28 10.51 1.31
N PHE A 188 10.31 10.09 0.50
CA PHE A 188 10.38 8.96 -0.41
C PHE A 188 9.45 9.21 -1.61
N ALA A 189 9.84 10.17 -2.46
CA ALA A 189 9.08 10.62 -3.63
C ALA A 189 8.75 9.47 -4.60
N ASP A 190 9.68 8.53 -4.78
CA ASP A 190 9.55 7.41 -5.72
C ASP A 190 8.92 6.14 -5.08
N ALA A 191 8.41 6.22 -3.85
CA ALA A 191 7.93 5.04 -3.12
C ALA A 191 6.90 4.20 -3.88
N GLN A 192 5.91 4.85 -4.50
CA GLN A 192 4.90 4.12 -5.29
C GLN A 192 5.55 3.41 -6.48
N THR A 193 6.52 4.03 -7.13
CA THR A 193 7.27 3.44 -8.25
C THR A 193 8.08 2.23 -7.80
N GLU A 194 8.80 2.32 -6.68
CA GLU A 194 9.62 1.22 -6.16
C GLU A 194 8.76 0.06 -5.66
N ILE A 195 7.67 0.35 -4.94
CA ILE A 195 6.69 -0.66 -4.53
C ILE A 195 6.10 -1.37 -5.75
N THR A 196 5.72 -0.64 -6.80
CA THR A 196 5.23 -1.22 -8.06
C THR A 196 6.25 -2.15 -8.70
N LYS A 197 7.54 -1.79 -8.73
CA LYS A 197 8.60 -2.65 -9.28
C LYS A 197 8.71 -3.95 -8.49
N VAL A 198 8.78 -3.85 -7.16
CA VAL A 198 8.82 -5.02 -6.27
C VAL A 198 7.60 -5.91 -6.50
N CYS A 199 6.38 -5.34 -6.48
CA CYS A 199 5.16 -6.09 -6.73
C CYS A 199 5.18 -6.79 -8.10
N ALA A 200 5.58 -6.08 -9.16
CA ALA A 200 5.62 -6.62 -10.51
C ALA A 200 6.65 -7.74 -10.66
N THR A 201 7.81 -7.60 -10.03
CA THR A 201 8.85 -8.65 -9.96
C THR A 201 8.33 -9.85 -9.19
N SER A 202 7.78 -9.67 -7.99
CA SER A 202 7.22 -10.76 -7.19
C SER A 202 6.11 -11.51 -7.93
N LEU A 203 5.21 -10.80 -8.60
CA LEU A 203 4.14 -11.42 -9.40
C LEU A 203 4.66 -12.17 -10.63
N SER A 204 5.93 -11.95 -11.00
CA SER A 204 6.57 -12.57 -12.16
C SER A 204 7.55 -13.68 -11.82
N PHE A 205 7.57 -14.15 -10.57
CA PHE A 205 8.45 -15.25 -10.17
C PHE A 205 8.18 -16.56 -10.94
N SER A 206 9.24 -17.34 -11.14
CA SER A 206 9.24 -18.62 -11.87
C SER A 206 8.23 -19.61 -11.29
N SER A 207 8.00 -19.56 -9.97
CA SER A 207 7.01 -20.40 -9.26
C SER A 207 5.58 -20.23 -9.77
N PHE A 208 5.29 -19.15 -10.49
CA PHE A 208 3.97 -18.84 -11.04
C PHE A 208 3.81 -19.15 -12.53
N GLU A 209 4.86 -19.63 -13.20
CA GLU A 209 4.82 -19.98 -14.63
C GLU A 209 3.85 -21.13 -14.96
N SER A 210 3.48 -21.93 -13.95
CA SER A 210 2.44 -22.95 -14.07
C SER A 210 1.02 -22.37 -14.25
N GLY A 211 0.84 -21.06 -14.04
CA GLY A 211 -0.45 -20.39 -14.03
C GLY A 211 -1.19 -20.54 -12.70
N PHE A 212 -2.51 -20.67 -12.77
CA PHE A 212 -3.36 -20.85 -11.59
C PHE A 212 -3.25 -22.27 -10.99
N CYS A 213 -3.37 -22.37 -9.67
CA CYS A 213 -3.41 -23.64 -8.95
C CYS A 213 -4.69 -24.42 -9.27
N ARG A 214 -4.60 -25.74 -9.46
CA ARG A 214 -5.75 -26.58 -9.87
C ARG A 214 -6.58 -27.12 -8.70
N THR A 215 -5.99 -27.16 -7.51
CA THR A 215 -6.64 -27.64 -6.30
C THR A 215 -6.60 -26.58 -5.20
N ASP A 216 -7.51 -26.70 -4.23
CA ASP A 216 -7.51 -25.82 -3.05
C ASP A 216 -6.20 -25.97 -2.25
N ALA A 217 -5.66 -27.19 -2.17
CA ALA A 217 -4.40 -27.47 -1.47
C ALA A 217 -3.21 -26.76 -2.13
N ASP A 218 -3.05 -26.88 -3.46
CA ASP A 218 -1.97 -26.20 -4.18
C ASP A 218 -2.08 -24.66 -4.06
N PHE A 219 -3.31 -24.14 -4.01
CA PHE A 219 -3.55 -22.71 -3.84
C PHE A 219 -3.16 -22.23 -2.43
N GLU A 220 -3.54 -22.99 -1.41
CA GLU A 220 -3.16 -22.71 -0.02
C GLU A 220 -1.65 -22.82 0.20
N ASP A 221 -1.01 -23.83 -0.37
CA ASP A 221 0.44 -23.97 -0.33
C ASP A 221 1.15 -22.80 -1.02
N ARG A 222 0.64 -22.32 -2.16
CA ARG A 222 1.18 -21.12 -2.82
C ARG A 222 1.14 -19.90 -1.91
N LEU A 223 0.00 -19.62 -1.27
CA LEU A 223 -0.13 -18.47 -0.37
C LEU A 223 0.76 -18.60 0.87
N ARG A 224 0.93 -19.84 1.37
CA ARG A 224 1.82 -20.11 2.51
C ARG A 224 3.30 -19.94 2.16
N LEU A 225 3.72 -20.39 0.97
CA LEU A 225 5.11 -20.31 0.50
C LEU A 225 5.48 -18.90 0.02
N HIS A 226 4.51 -18.08 -0.35
CA HIS A 226 4.70 -16.70 -0.78
C HIS A 226 3.84 -15.74 0.05
N PRO A 227 4.23 -15.41 1.30
CA PRO A 227 3.45 -14.58 2.23
C PRO A 227 3.00 -13.23 1.66
N LEU A 228 3.84 -12.58 0.85
CA LEU A 228 3.53 -11.29 0.22
C LEU A 228 2.55 -11.40 -0.97
N TYR A 229 2.31 -12.62 -1.51
CA TYR A 229 1.61 -12.81 -2.78
C TYR A 229 0.18 -12.31 -2.77
N ASP A 230 -0.54 -12.51 -1.66
CA ASP A 230 -1.88 -11.97 -1.47
C ASP A 230 -1.90 -10.43 -1.60
N TYR A 231 -1.02 -9.75 -0.87
CA TYR A 231 -0.92 -8.30 -0.90
C TYR A 231 -0.64 -7.80 -2.32
N VAL A 232 0.39 -8.36 -2.99
CA VAL A 232 0.79 -7.86 -4.30
C VAL A 232 -0.30 -8.08 -5.33
N ALA A 233 -0.97 -9.24 -5.35
CA ALA A 233 -2.05 -9.52 -6.30
C ALA A 233 -3.21 -8.52 -6.16
N HIS A 234 -3.51 -8.07 -4.93
CA HIS A 234 -4.59 -7.14 -4.66
C HIS A 234 -4.23 -5.67 -4.93
N PHE A 235 -2.98 -5.26 -4.67
CA PHE A 235 -2.64 -3.84 -4.55
C PHE A 235 -1.58 -3.33 -5.52
N TRP A 236 -0.89 -4.21 -6.27
CA TRP A 236 0.15 -3.78 -7.21
C TRP A 236 -0.36 -2.74 -8.22
N GLY A 237 -1.57 -2.95 -8.74
CA GLY A 237 -2.17 -2.05 -9.73
C GLY A 237 -2.60 -0.70 -9.15
N ASP A 238 -2.87 -0.62 -7.84
CA ASP A 238 -3.14 0.66 -7.19
C ASP A 238 -1.86 1.47 -6.97
N HIS A 239 -0.79 0.81 -6.52
CA HIS A 239 0.55 1.42 -6.44
C HIS A 239 1.01 1.91 -7.81
N ALA A 240 0.79 1.08 -8.82
CA ALA A 240 1.12 1.37 -10.20
C ALA A 240 0.43 2.67 -10.69
N ARG A 241 -0.89 2.72 -10.53
CA ARG A 241 -1.68 3.89 -10.90
C ARG A 241 -1.22 5.16 -10.19
N GLU A 242 -0.87 5.08 -8.91
CA GLU A 242 -0.37 6.23 -8.13
C GLU A 242 1.05 6.67 -8.53
N ALA A 243 1.88 5.73 -9.02
CA ALA A 243 3.19 6.01 -9.59
C ALA A 243 3.12 6.64 -11.00
N GLY A 244 1.96 6.58 -11.67
CA GLY A 244 1.75 7.17 -12.99
C GLY A 244 2.23 6.30 -14.18
N GLU A 245 2.37 5.00 -13.97
CA GLU A 245 2.69 3.89 -14.89
C GLU A 245 3.49 4.09 -16.18
N THR A 246 4.77 3.68 -16.17
CA THR A 246 5.58 3.31 -17.36
C THR A 246 6.70 2.29 -17.03
N SER A 247 6.53 1.39 -16.04
CA SER A 247 7.60 0.42 -15.70
C SER A 247 7.68 -0.73 -16.72
N PRO A 248 8.87 -1.07 -17.25
CA PRO A 248 9.05 -2.26 -18.10
C PRO A 248 8.61 -3.56 -17.41
N ALA A 249 8.81 -3.67 -16.09
CA ALA A 249 8.39 -4.83 -15.31
C ALA A 249 6.87 -5.03 -15.35
N VAL A 250 6.10 -3.94 -15.31
CA VAL A 250 4.63 -3.98 -15.40
C VAL A 250 4.17 -4.47 -16.78
N LEU A 251 4.79 -3.98 -17.86
CA LEU A 251 4.46 -4.47 -19.20
C LEU A 251 4.87 -5.93 -19.41
N GLY A 252 6.00 -6.36 -18.84
CA GLY A 252 6.44 -7.76 -18.84
C GLY A 252 5.42 -8.67 -18.14
N LEU A 253 5.00 -8.28 -16.93
CA LEU A 253 3.96 -8.97 -16.16
C LEU A 253 2.66 -9.10 -16.96
N LEU A 254 2.17 -8.00 -17.53
CA LEU A 254 0.89 -7.97 -18.24
C LEU A 254 0.86 -8.80 -19.53
N ARG A 255 2.03 -9.05 -20.13
CA ARG A 255 2.17 -9.87 -21.34
C ARG A 255 2.32 -11.36 -21.05
N ASN A 256 2.64 -11.74 -19.82
CA ASN A 256 2.76 -13.14 -19.44
C ASN A 256 1.40 -13.70 -18.98
N GLU A 257 0.76 -14.48 -19.85
CA GLU A 257 -0.55 -15.09 -19.58
C GLU A 257 -0.58 -15.92 -18.29
N LYS A 258 0.50 -16.67 -18.01
CA LYS A 258 0.56 -17.54 -16.82
C LYS A 258 0.64 -16.72 -15.54
N ASN A 259 1.43 -15.66 -15.53
CA ASN A 259 1.50 -14.75 -14.39
C ASN A 259 0.17 -14.01 -14.17
N ILE A 260 -0.55 -13.69 -15.25
CA ILE A 260 -1.91 -13.13 -15.16
C ILE A 260 -2.90 -14.17 -14.59
N GLU A 261 -2.90 -15.40 -15.08
CA GLU A 261 -3.76 -16.47 -14.56
C GLU A 261 -3.54 -16.69 -13.05
N ALA A 262 -2.28 -16.75 -12.66
CA ALA A 262 -1.83 -16.94 -11.28
C ALA A 262 -2.33 -15.82 -10.36
N GLN A 263 -2.09 -14.55 -10.71
CA GLN A 263 -2.50 -13.42 -9.88
C GLN A 263 -4.01 -13.23 -9.85
N VAL A 264 -4.72 -13.49 -10.97
CA VAL A 264 -6.18 -13.35 -11.06
C VAL A 264 -6.88 -14.37 -10.17
N GLN A 265 -6.30 -15.57 -10.00
CA GLN A 265 -6.83 -16.52 -9.02
C GLN A 265 -6.84 -15.92 -7.61
N VAL A 266 -5.73 -15.33 -7.18
CA VAL A 266 -5.62 -14.71 -5.85
C VAL A 266 -6.56 -13.50 -5.71
N LEU A 267 -6.56 -12.61 -6.69
CA LEU A 267 -7.34 -11.36 -6.67
C LEU A 267 -8.87 -11.59 -6.59
N TRP A 268 -9.37 -12.76 -7.02
CA TRP A 268 -10.82 -13.04 -7.02
C TRP A 268 -11.28 -14.07 -5.99
N VAL A 269 -10.39 -14.95 -5.52
CA VAL A 269 -10.78 -15.99 -4.58
C VAL A 269 -11.02 -15.37 -3.20
N ALA A 270 -12.28 -15.37 -2.76
CA ALA A 270 -12.66 -14.78 -1.48
C ALA A 270 -12.16 -15.61 -0.28
N GLU A 271 -11.35 -15.00 0.58
CA GLU A 271 -10.78 -15.69 1.74
C GLU A 271 -11.80 -16.11 2.81
N ARG A 272 -12.91 -15.37 2.93
CA ARG A 272 -13.88 -15.50 4.03
C ARG A 272 -14.81 -16.70 3.90
N PHE A 273 -14.95 -17.29 2.71
CA PHE A 273 -15.82 -18.45 2.48
C PHE A 273 -15.12 -19.45 1.57
N ARG A 274 -14.65 -20.56 2.15
CA ARG A 274 -13.82 -21.58 1.49
C ARG A 274 -14.54 -22.95 1.37
N PRO A 275 -15.62 -23.06 0.58
CA PRO A 275 -16.21 -24.35 0.26
C PRO A 275 -15.24 -25.19 -0.59
N ARG A 276 -15.47 -26.50 -0.69
CA ARG A 276 -14.70 -27.35 -1.60
C ARG A 276 -14.70 -26.78 -3.03
N GLY A 277 -13.52 -26.64 -3.62
CA GLY A 277 -13.29 -26.08 -4.95
C GLY A 277 -13.34 -24.55 -5.00
N TYR A 278 -13.18 -23.86 -3.87
CA TYR A 278 -13.26 -22.39 -3.83
C TYR A 278 -12.14 -21.72 -4.63
N SER A 279 -10.94 -22.30 -4.67
CA SER A 279 -9.80 -21.80 -5.46
C SER A 279 -10.09 -21.72 -6.96
N GLN A 280 -11.13 -22.41 -7.44
CA GLN A 280 -11.50 -22.46 -8.85
C GLN A 280 -12.59 -21.45 -9.22
N ARG A 281 -13.08 -20.66 -8.25
CA ARG A 281 -14.17 -19.69 -8.41
C ARG A 281 -13.65 -18.29 -8.76
N PHE A 282 -13.05 -18.17 -9.93
CA PHE A 282 -12.52 -16.91 -10.45
C PHE A 282 -12.69 -16.86 -11.99
N PRO A 283 -12.62 -15.66 -12.61
CA PRO A 283 -12.67 -15.54 -14.06
C PRO A 283 -11.38 -16.09 -14.70
N LYS A 284 -11.51 -17.14 -15.51
CA LYS A 284 -10.44 -17.71 -16.33
C LYS A 284 -10.34 -16.95 -17.65
N ARG A 285 -9.21 -17.10 -18.36
CA ARG A 285 -8.96 -16.41 -19.65
C ARG A 285 -8.94 -14.88 -19.54
N MET A 286 -8.69 -14.33 -18.35
CA MET A 286 -8.34 -12.91 -18.23
C MET A 286 -6.96 -12.69 -18.84
N GLN A 287 -6.82 -11.56 -19.54
CA GLN A 287 -5.57 -11.16 -20.21
C GLN A 287 -5.07 -9.84 -19.62
N GLY A 288 -3.85 -9.43 -19.96
CA GLY A 288 -3.25 -8.17 -19.50
C GLY A 288 -4.19 -6.97 -19.64
N LEU A 289 -4.88 -6.83 -20.78
CA LEU A 289 -5.80 -5.71 -20.99
C LEU A 289 -6.98 -5.72 -20.00
N HIS A 290 -7.50 -6.90 -19.61
CA HIS A 290 -8.55 -7.00 -18.58
C HIS A 290 -8.03 -6.54 -17.20
N VAL A 291 -6.78 -6.86 -16.88
CA VAL A 291 -6.13 -6.47 -15.62
C VAL A 291 -5.84 -4.97 -15.60
N THR A 292 -5.32 -4.40 -16.71
CA THR A 292 -5.19 -2.94 -16.83
C THR A 292 -6.54 -2.24 -16.71
N ALA A 293 -7.60 -2.84 -17.25
CA ALA A 293 -8.95 -2.30 -17.15
C ALA A 293 -9.50 -2.31 -15.72
N TYR A 294 -9.26 -3.40 -14.98
CA TYR A 294 -9.62 -3.50 -13.57
C TYR A 294 -8.95 -2.43 -12.71
N PHE A 295 -7.63 -2.27 -12.86
CA PHE A 295 -6.84 -1.31 -12.07
C PHE A 295 -6.85 0.13 -12.62
N GLY A 296 -7.27 0.34 -13.87
CA GLY A 296 -7.26 1.66 -14.53
C GLY A 296 -5.86 2.10 -14.99
N LEU A 297 -5.03 1.18 -15.47
CA LEU A 297 -3.65 1.44 -15.90
C LEU A 297 -3.60 1.94 -17.36
N GLU A 298 -4.07 3.16 -17.60
CA GLU A 298 -4.28 3.73 -18.95
C GLU A 298 -3.07 3.60 -19.87
N LYS A 299 -1.88 4.03 -19.42
CA LYS A 299 -0.65 4.00 -20.22
C LYS A 299 -0.23 2.57 -20.60
N ALA A 300 -0.32 1.63 -19.65
CA ALA A 300 -0.04 0.22 -19.91
C ALA A 300 -1.07 -0.37 -20.87
N GLY A 301 -2.36 -0.09 -20.67
CA GLY A 301 -3.44 -0.51 -21.57
C GLY A 301 -3.24 0.02 -22.99
N LYS A 302 -2.86 1.29 -23.14
CA LYS A 302 -2.50 1.89 -24.45
C LYS A 302 -1.32 1.17 -25.10
N GLY A 303 -0.29 0.83 -24.32
CA GLY A 303 0.85 0.05 -24.79
C GLY A 303 0.47 -1.34 -25.29
N LEU A 304 -0.44 -2.03 -24.59
CA LEU A 304 -0.96 -3.34 -24.99
C LEU A 304 -1.78 -3.25 -26.29
N LEU A 305 -2.71 -2.29 -26.38
CA LEU A 305 -3.51 -2.05 -27.59
C LEU A 305 -2.63 -1.74 -28.81
N GLY A 306 -1.61 -0.90 -28.63
CA GLY A 306 -0.63 -0.59 -29.68
C GLY A 306 0.25 -1.79 -30.08
N SER A 307 0.33 -2.82 -29.23
CA SER A 307 1.06 -4.08 -29.52
C SER A 307 0.19 -5.13 -30.22
N GLY A 308 -1.10 -4.84 -30.47
CA GLY A 308 -2.02 -5.74 -31.17
C GLY A 308 -3.01 -6.50 -30.27
N ASP A 309 -3.03 -6.21 -28.96
CA ASP A 309 -4.02 -6.80 -28.05
C ASP A 309 -5.46 -6.40 -28.45
N ARG A 310 -6.37 -7.35 -28.34
CA ARG A 310 -7.76 -7.21 -28.78
C ARG A 310 -8.67 -6.78 -27.63
N PRO A 311 -9.32 -5.60 -27.69
CA PRO A 311 -10.18 -5.10 -26.60
C PRO A 311 -11.52 -5.83 -26.45
N ASP A 312 -11.94 -6.59 -27.45
CA ASP A 312 -13.20 -7.34 -27.51
C ASP A 312 -13.09 -8.78 -26.97
N MET A 313 -11.89 -9.23 -26.60
CA MET A 313 -11.69 -10.54 -25.96
C MET A 313 -12.52 -10.63 -24.69
N LYS A 314 -13.13 -11.80 -24.48
CA LYS A 314 -13.96 -12.10 -23.31
C LYS A 314 -13.29 -13.11 -22.41
N ASP A 315 -13.33 -12.85 -21.10
CA ASP A 315 -12.97 -13.84 -20.08
C ASP A 315 -14.02 -14.98 -19.99
N SER A 316 -13.84 -15.92 -19.04
CA SER A 316 -14.77 -17.03 -18.83
C SER A 316 -16.14 -16.63 -18.30
N TYR A 317 -16.29 -15.40 -17.80
CA TYR A 317 -17.58 -14.84 -17.42
C TYR A 317 -18.23 -14.07 -18.58
N GLY A 318 -17.57 -14.02 -19.74
CA GLY A 318 -18.06 -13.28 -20.90
C GLY A 318 -17.77 -11.78 -20.83
N ARG A 319 -16.95 -11.32 -19.88
CA ARG A 319 -16.68 -9.89 -19.68
C ARG A 319 -15.50 -9.44 -20.52
N THR A 320 -15.64 -8.27 -21.13
CA THR A 320 -14.56 -7.58 -21.85
C THR A 320 -13.80 -6.65 -20.92
N SER A 321 -12.65 -6.14 -21.40
CA SER A 321 -11.89 -5.10 -20.70
C SER A 321 -12.76 -3.87 -20.40
N LEU A 322 -13.63 -3.45 -21.33
CA LEU A 322 -14.54 -2.32 -21.10
C LEU A 322 -15.53 -2.59 -19.96
N SER A 323 -16.07 -3.80 -19.86
CA SER A 323 -16.96 -4.19 -18.74
C SER A 323 -16.23 -4.13 -17.39
N ARG A 324 -14.95 -4.55 -17.34
CA ARG A 324 -14.12 -4.49 -16.13
C ARG A 324 -13.78 -3.06 -15.72
N ALA A 325 -13.40 -2.20 -16.67
CA ALA A 325 -13.15 -0.78 -16.42
C ALA A 325 -14.40 -0.06 -15.94
N ALA A 326 -15.56 -0.39 -16.53
CA ALA A 326 -16.82 0.24 -16.19
C ALA A 326 -17.31 -0.09 -14.78
N GLU A 327 -17.19 -1.36 -14.36
CA GLU A 327 -17.50 -1.78 -13.00
C GLU A 327 -16.61 -1.11 -11.94
N ASN A 328 -15.33 -0.89 -12.26
CA ASN A 328 -14.35 -0.34 -11.32
C ASN A 328 -14.21 1.20 -11.41
N GLY A 329 -15.09 1.86 -12.16
CA GLY A 329 -15.12 3.34 -12.24
C GLY A 329 -13.88 3.93 -12.92
N ARG A 330 -13.20 3.17 -13.78
CA ARG A 330 -11.93 3.59 -14.41
C ARG A 330 -12.18 4.47 -15.63
N GLU A 331 -12.67 5.69 -15.40
CA GLU A 331 -13.12 6.62 -16.45
C GLU A 331 -12.10 6.82 -17.59
N ALA A 332 -10.84 7.12 -17.27
CA ALA A 332 -9.81 7.34 -18.30
C ALA A 332 -9.57 6.09 -19.17
N MET A 333 -9.61 4.91 -18.55
CA MET A 333 -9.49 3.63 -19.25
C MET A 333 -10.73 3.33 -20.10
N VAL A 334 -11.94 3.67 -19.62
CA VAL A 334 -13.18 3.56 -20.40
C VAL A 334 -13.09 4.41 -21.67
N LYS A 335 -12.65 5.68 -21.55
CA LYS A 335 -12.44 6.56 -22.71
C LYS A 335 -11.43 5.97 -23.70
N LEU A 336 -10.26 5.54 -23.22
CA LEU A 336 -9.24 4.90 -24.05
C LEU A 336 -9.80 3.70 -24.84
N LEU A 337 -10.55 2.82 -24.18
CA LEU A 337 -11.15 1.65 -24.84
C LEU A 337 -12.23 2.06 -25.85
N LEU A 338 -13.08 3.04 -25.53
CA LEU A 338 -14.12 3.52 -26.45
C LEU A 338 -13.58 4.25 -27.69
N ASP A 339 -12.38 4.83 -27.58
CA ASP A 339 -11.69 5.47 -28.70
C ASP A 339 -10.92 4.47 -29.57
N THR A 340 -10.86 3.20 -29.15
CA THR A 340 -10.24 2.14 -29.93
C THR A 340 -11.24 1.57 -30.94
N GLU A 341 -10.83 1.44 -32.20
CA GLU A 341 -11.65 0.84 -33.24
C GLU A 341 -12.12 -0.58 -32.85
N LYS A 342 -13.35 -0.94 -33.24
CA LYS A 342 -13.95 -2.29 -33.08
C LYS A 342 -14.37 -2.67 -31.65
N VAL A 343 -14.39 -1.75 -30.70
CA VAL A 343 -14.93 -2.04 -29.36
C VAL A 343 -16.46 -2.07 -29.40
N ASN A 344 -17.04 -3.24 -29.11
CA ASN A 344 -18.48 -3.37 -28.88
C ASN A 344 -18.82 -2.93 -27.44
N PHE A 345 -19.23 -1.68 -27.29
CA PHE A 345 -19.62 -1.12 -25.99
C PHE A 345 -20.95 -1.63 -25.42
N ASN A 346 -21.73 -2.37 -26.23
CA ASN A 346 -22.93 -3.09 -25.80
C ASN A 346 -22.67 -4.59 -25.56
N SER A 347 -21.41 -5.03 -25.54
CA SER A 347 -21.08 -6.45 -25.31
C SER A 347 -21.58 -6.91 -23.94
N ASN A 348 -22.48 -7.89 -23.94
CA ASN A 348 -22.97 -8.51 -22.72
C ASN A 348 -22.06 -9.62 -22.20
N ASP A 349 -22.12 -9.84 -20.90
CA ASP A 349 -21.48 -10.97 -20.24
C ASP A 349 -22.43 -12.19 -20.12
N GLY A 350 -21.98 -13.24 -19.44
CA GLY A 350 -22.77 -14.48 -19.26
C GLY A 350 -24.09 -14.27 -18.51
N ASP A 351 -24.23 -13.17 -17.75
CA ASP A 351 -25.44 -12.78 -17.03
C ASP A 351 -26.32 -11.83 -17.85
N GLY A 352 -25.88 -11.42 -19.04
CA GLY A 352 -26.57 -10.44 -19.88
C GLY A 352 -26.23 -8.98 -19.56
N ARG A 353 -25.27 -8.70 -18.67
CA ARG A 353 -24.93 -7.33 -18.26
C ARG A 353 -23.99 -6.67 -19.26
N THR A 354 -24.33 -5.45 -19.67
CA THR A 354 -23.47 -4.56 -20.47
C THR A 354 -22.49 -3.78 -19.59
N PRO A 355 -21.44 -3.16 -20.16
CA PRO A 355 -20.58 -2.23 -19.42
C PRO A 355 -21.36 -1.11 -18.70
N LEU A 356 -22.40 -0.56 -19.34
CA LEU A 356 -23.28 0.44 -18.74
C LEU A 356 -24.03 -0.13 -17.53
N SER A 357 -24.57 -1.35 -17.65
CA SER A 357 -25.23 -2.04 -16.53
C SER A 357 -24.29 -2.23 -15.33
N TRP A 358 -23.02 -2.54 -15.57
CA TRP A 358 -22.02 -2.67 -14.51
C TRP A 358 -21.67 -1.33 -13.85
N ALA A 359 -21.47 -0.27 -14.65
CA ALA A 359 -21.20 1.07 -14.13
C ALA A 359 -22.36 1.59 -13.26
N ALA A 360 -23.60 1.43 -13.73
CA ALA A 360 -24.79 1.82 -12.97
C ALA A 360 -24.95 1.00 -11.69
N LEU A 361 -24.75 -0.33 -11.74
CA LEU A 361 -24.83 -1.20 -10.56
C LEU A 361 -23.85 -0.78 -9.45
N LYS A 362 -22.68 -0.26 -9.82
CA LYS A 362 -21.63 0.15 -8.88
C LYS A 362 -21.68 1.64 -8.51
N GLY A 363 -22.60 2.41 -9.10
CA GLY A 363 -22.72 3.84 -8.84
C GLY A 363 -21.60 4.68 -9.47
N ASN A 364 -20.96 4.20 -10.54
CA ASN A 364 -19.86 4.92 -11.19
C ASN A 364 -20.38 5.99 -12.15
N GLU A 365 -20.94 7.07 -11.60
CA GLU A 365 -21.64 8.14 -12.34
C GLU A 365 -20.83 8.72 -13.51
N ALA A 366 -19.53 9.00 -13.32
CA ALA A 366 -18.68 9.56 -14.35
C ALA A 366 -18.55 8.62 -15.56
N VAL A 367 -18.45 7.30 -15.30
CA VAL A 367 -18.42 6.28 -16.35
C VAL A 367 -19.78 6.15 -17.03
N VAL A 368 -20.89 6.20 -16.27
CA VAL A 368 -22.25 6.16 -16.82
C VAL A 368 -22.44 7.27 -17.85
N LYS A 369 -22.05 8.51 -17.50
CA LYS A 369 -22.12 9.67 -18.41
C LYS A 369 -21.32 9.42 -19.69
N VAL A 370 -20.06 8.99 -19.57
CA VAL A 370 -19.20 8.69 -20.73
C VAL A 370 -19.79 7.61 -21.64
N LEU A 371 -20.45 6.59 -21.09
CA LEU A 371 -21.08 5.54 -21.89
C LEU A 371 -22.39 6.01 -22.54
N LEU A 372 -23.17 6.87 -21.87
CA LEU A 372 -24.41 7.44 -22.40
C LEU A 372 -24.19 8.44 -23.54
N ASP A 373 -23.03 9.09 -23.57
CA ASP A 373 -22.63 9.98 -24.67
C ASP A 373 -22.38 9.25 -25.99
N LYS A 374 -22.35 7.90 -26.00
CA LYS A 374 -22.18 7.11 -27.22
C LYS A 374 -23.53 6.82 -27.88
N GLU A 375 -23.61 7.13 -29.18
CA GLU A 375 -24.79 6.81 -29.98
C GLU A 375 -25.06 5.29 -30.00
N ASN A 376 -26.34 4.90 -29.88
CA ASN A 376 -26.80 3.51 -29.86
C ASN A 376 -26.36 2.67 -28.66
N VAL A 377 -26.01 3.29 -27.52
CA VAL A 377 -25.83 2.53 -26.27
C VAL A 377 -27.15 1.89 -25.84
N ASP A 378 -27.11 0.60 -25.49
CA ASP A 378 -28.29 -0.12 -25.02
C ASP A 378 -28.54 0.16 -23.54
N VAL A 379 -29.39 1.15 -23.28
CA VAL A 379 -29.83 1.52 -21.93
C VAL A 379 -30.84 0.53 -21.33
N ASN A 380 -31.47 -0.31 -22.16
CA ASN A 380 -32.56 -1.20 -21.79
C ASN A 380 -32.11 -2.66 -21.64
N SER A 381 -30.80 -2.93 -21.64
CA SER A 381 -30.27 -4.28 -21.50
C SER A 381 -30.81 -4.94 -20.24
N ARG A 382 -31.40 -6.13 -20.35
CA ARG A 382 -31.92 -6.88 -19.20
C ARG A 382 -30.92 -7.96 -18.80
N ASP A 383 -30.56 -7.99 -17.52
CA ASP A 383 -29.74 -9.07 -16.97
C ASP A 383 -30.62 -10.19 -16.40
N LYS A 384 -30.04 -11.38 -16.19
CA LYS A 384 -30.75 -12.57 -15.72
C LYS A 384 -31.22 -12.49 -14.25
N THR A 385 -30.82 -11.47 -13.51
CA THR A 385 -30.94 -11.38 -12.04
C THR A 385 -31.71 -10.16 -11.54
N TYR A 386 -31.83 -9.10 -12.34
CA TYR A 386 -32.51 -7.84 -12.05
C TYR A 386 -33.18 -7.31 -13.32
N ASP A 387 -34.51 -7.18 -13.27
CA ASP A 387 -35.34 -6.77 -14.40
C ASP A 387 -35.35 -5.24 -14.63
N GLN A 388 -34.21 -4.53 -14.50
CA GLN A 388 -34.07 -3.11 -14.91
C GLN A 388 -32.64 -2.53 -14.73
N THR A 389 -31.95 -2.24 -15.84
CA THR A 389 -30.76 -1.33 -15.88
C THR A 389 -31.18 0.15 -15.87
N VAL A 390 -32.36 0.47 -16.44
CA VAL A 390 -32.87 1.85 -16.59
C VAL A 390 -33.23 2.48 -15.24
N GLU A 391 -33.83 1.75 -14.30
CA GLU A 391 -34.30 2.32 -13.03
C GLU A 391 -33.13 2.80 -12.15
N ARG A 392 -31.97 2.14 -12.25
CA ARG A 392 -30.76 2.51 -11.51
C ARG A 392 -29.91 3.57 -12.20
N ALA A 393 -29.86 3.57 -13.54
CA ALA A 393 -29.22 4.66 -14.29
C ALA A 393 -30.01 5.97 -14.20
N SER A 394 -31.35 5.89 -14.16
CA SER A 394 -32.25 7.06 -13.98
C SER A 394 -32.19 7.70 -12.60
N LEU A 395 -31.66 7.00 -11.59
CA LEU A 395 -31.37 7.57 -10.27
C LEU A 395 -30.06 8.38 -10.23
N LEU A 396 -29.22 8.27 -11.27
CA LEU A 396 -27.90 8.90 -11.37
C LEU A 396 -27.80 9.97 -12.48
N MET A 397 -28.88 10.16 -13.24
CA MET A 397 -29.10 11.27 -14.18
C MET A 397 -29.93 12.35 -13.48
#